data_AF-A0A7X4BXN4-F1
#
_entry.id   AF-A0A7X4BXN4-F1
#
_cell.length_a   1.000
_cell.length_b   1.000
_cell.length_c   1.000
_cell.angle_alpha   90.00
_cell.angle_beta   90.00
_cell.angle_gamma   90.00
#
_symmetry.space_group_name_H-M   'P 1'
#
loop_
_entity.id
_entity.type
_entity.pdbx_description
1 polymer ?
#
loop_
_entity_poly.entity_id
_entity_poly.type
_entity_poly.pdbx_seq_one_letter_code
_entity_poly.pdbx_strand_id
1 'polypeptide(L)'
;MSHWNYRVIRKHHPETDSVTYHVHEVYYRDDGGIDVWTQEPVTPMGETTAELREDIRYFLQAFRRPVLEVQENDEGATLVSDDTDDAINDGHYFELMDRASVALDYVYQFLGSHPLMKKDERLQEVYEKAEESLAELYQRAGLLEFDRSSS
;
A
#
# COMPACT_ATOMS: atom_id res chain seq x y z
N MET A 1 5.02 7.55 16.96
CA MET A 1 6.27 6.79 17.06
C MET A 1 6.98 6.90 15.73
N SER A 2 8.19 7.43 15.75
CA SER A 2 9.04 7.45 14.58
C SER A 2 9.40 6.04 14.14
N HIS A 3 9.54 5.83 12.83
CA HIS A 3 9.76 4.51 12.26
C HIS A 3 10.40 4.61 10.87
N TRP A 4 11.03 3.52 10.45
CA TRP A 4 11.51 3.32 9.09
C TRP A 4 10.47 2.58 8.26
N ASN A 5 10.39 2.90 6.97
CA ASN A 5 9.54 2.20 6.03
C ASN A 5 10.19 2.16 4.65
N TYR A 6 9.95 1.09 3.89
CA TYR A 6 10.37 1.02 2.50
C TYR A 6 9.44 1.88 1.63
N ARG A 7 10.02 2.72 0.78
CA ARG A 7 9.28 3.52 -0.21
C ARG A 7 9.93 3.38 -1.58
N VAL A 8 9.08 3.41 -2.61
CA VAL A 8 9.53 3.55 -4.00
C VAL A 8 9.85 5.01 -4.25
N ILE A 9 11.08 5.29 -4.71
CA ILE A 9 11.54 6.61 -5.11
C ILE A 9 11.80 6.61 -6.61
N ARG A 10 11.18 7.55 -7.32
CA ARG A 10 11.41 7.86 -8.73
C ARG A 10 12.65 8.73 -8.86
N LYS A 11 13.48 8.42 -9.85
CA LYS A 11 14.66 9.23 -10.22
C LYS A 11 14.68 9.44 -11.73
N HIS A 12 14.68 10.71 -12.14
CA HIS A 12 14.95 11.12 -13.52
C HIS A 12 16.46 11.25 -13.74
N HIS A 13 16.93 10.81 -14.90
CA HIS A 13 18.34 10.85 -15.33
C HIS A 13 18.47 11.78 -16.53
N PRO A 14 18.76 13.09 -16.33
CA PRO A 14 18.70 14.11 -17.38
C PRO A 14 19.61 13.81 -18.58
N GLU A 15 20.76 13.18 -18.35
CA GLU A 15 21.72 12.85 -19.42
C GLU A 15 21.19 11.84 -20.44
N THR A 16 20.26 10.98 -20.02
CA THR A 16 19.68 9.91 -20.85
C THR A 16 18.19 10.10 -21.11
N ASP A 17 17.60 11.15 -20.52
CA ASP A 17 16.16 11.37 -20.42
C ASP A 17 15.38 10.11 -20.01
N SER A 18 15.94 9.36 -19.05
CA SER A 18 15.37 8.10 -18.57
C SER A 18 14.88 8.21 -17.14
N VAL A 19 13.95 7.32 -16.75
CA VAL A 19 13.39 7.25 -15.40
C VAL A 19 13.67 5.87 -14.82
N THR A 20 14.04 5.84 -13.55
CA THR A 20 14.20 4.60 -12.78
C THR A 20 13.46 4.69 -11.45
N TYR A 21 13.00 3.55 -10.96
CA TYR A 21 12.32 3.42 -9.66
C TYR A 21 13.12 2.50 -8.76
N HIS A 22 13.36 2.92 -7.53
CA HIS A 22 14.19 2.22 -6.56
C HIS A 22 13.52 2.15 -5.21
N VAL A 23 13.80 1.09 -4.45
CA VAL A 23 13.34 1.00 -3.06
C VAL A 23 14.39 1.61 -2.15
N HIS A 24 13.97 2.52 -1.28
CA HIS A 24 14.80 3.15 -0.25
C HIS A 24 14.15 2.98 1.12
N GLU A 25 14.97 3.05 2.17
CA GLU A 25 14.47 3.19 3.54
C GLU A 25 14.21 4.67 3.81
N VAL A 26 13.01 4.99 4.27
CA VAL A 26 12.57 6.34 4.59
C VAL A 26 12.20 6.40 6.06
N TYR A 27 12.80 7.34 6.79
CA TYR A 27 12.52 7.59 8.19
C TYR A 27 11.41 8.63 8.34
N TYR A 28 10.37 8.24 9.06
CA TYR A 28 9.23 9.08 9.42
C TYR A 28 9.34 9.50 10.88
N ARG A 29 9.15 10.79 11.14
CA ARG A 29 9.04 11.35 12.50
C ARG A 29 7.68 11.02 13.12
N ASP A 30 7.52 11.37 14.39
CA ASP A 30 6.27 11.17 15.13
C ASP A 30 5.05 11.89 14.53
N ASP A 31 5.27 13.01 13.84
CA ASP A 31 4.24 13.78 13.13
C ASP A 31 3.90 13.22 11.75
N GLY A 32 4.57 12.14 11.31
CA GLY A 32 4.41 11.57 9.98
C GLY A 32 5.22 12.28 8.88
N GLY A 33 5.98 13.32 9.22
CA GLY A 33 6.90 13.98 8.29
C GLY A 33 8.10 13.09 7.95
N ILE A 34 8.59 13.20 6.73
CA ILE A 34 9.84 12.56 6.29
C ILE A 34 11.02 13.41 6.77
N ASP A 35 12.02 12.77 7.34
CA ASP A 35 13.22 13.44 7.86
C ASP A 35 14.49 13.02 7.10
N VAL A 36 14.72 11.71 6.93
CA VAL A 36 15.87 11.20 6.17
C VAL A 36 15.52 9.94 5.36
N TRP A 37 16.32 9.63 4.34
CA TRP A 37 16.23 8.40 3.57
C TRP A 37 17.63 7.90 3.15
N THR A 38 17.74 6.64 2.76
CA THR A 38 19.02 6.08 2.29
C THR A 38 19.45 6.72 0.98
N GLN A 39 20.74 7.09 0.86
CA GLN A 39 21.29 7.67 -0.37
C GLN A 39 21.22 6.67 -1.54
N GLU A 40 21.61 5.42 -1.29
CA GLU A 40 21.57 4.34 -2.27
C GLU A 40 20.30 3.49 -2.10
N PRO A 41 19.79 2.91 -3.20
CA PRO A 41 18.74 1.89 -3.14
C PRO A 41 19.16 0.72 -2.25
N VAL A 42 18.21 0.20 -1.48
CA VAL A 42 18.43 -1.00 -0.67
C VAL A 42 18.16 -2.26 -1.50
N THR A 43 18.86 -3.34 -1.16
CA THR A 43 18.65 -4.67 -1.75
C THR A 43 18.11 -5.61 -0.69
N PRO A 44 17.20 -6.54 -1.03
CA PRO A 44 16.65 -7.46 -0.05
C PRO A 44 17.72 -8.33 0.62
N MET A 45 17.59 -8.55 1.92
CA MET A 45 18.58 -9.27 2.73
C MET A 45 17.92 -10.16 3.79
N GLY A 46 18.55 -11.29 4.11
CA GLY A 46 18.20 -12.12 5.26
C GLY A 46 19.33 -13.09 5.58
N GLU A 47 19.48 -13.45 6.86
CA GLU A 47 20.45 -14.47 7.28
C GLU A 47 19.93 -15.87 6.97
N THR A 48 18.63 -16.01 6.76
CA THR A 48 17.96 -17.22 6.26
C THR A 48 17.09 -16.93 5.03
N THR A 49 16.73 -17.98 4.29
CA THR A 49 15.80 -17.86 3.15
C THR A 49 14.40 -17.42 3.58
N ALA A 50 13.99 -17.71 4.82
CA ALA A 50 12.71 -17.27 5.35
C ALA A 50 12.70 -15.76 5.62
N GLU A 51 13.78 -15.23 6.18
CA GLU A 51 13.97 -13.80 6.42
C GLU A 51 14.09 -13.02 5.11
N LEU A 52 14.91 -13.49 4.15
CA LEU A 52 15.02 -12.84 2.84
C LEU A 52 13.67 -12.75 2.12
N ARG A 53 12.86 -13.83 2.18
CA ARG A 53 11.50 -13.82 1.62
C ARG A 53 10.61 -12.80 2.32
N GLU A 54 10.74 -12.66 3.63
CA GLU A 54 9.98 -11.70 4.41
C GLU A 54 10.38 -10.25 4.10
N ASP A 55 11.67 -10.02 3.87
CA ASP A 55 12.18 -8.72 3.46
C ASP A 55 11.68 -8.32 2.06
N ILE A 56 11.71 -9.25 1.10
CA ILE A 56 11.07 -9.06 -0.22
C ILE A 56 9.57 -8.73 -0.06
N ARG A 57 8.87 -9.37 0.89
CA ARG A 57 7.47 -9.06 1.17
C ARG A 57 7.30 -7.63 1.67
N TYR A 58 8.22 -7.10 2.47
CA TYR A 58 8.19 -5.70 2.89
C TYR A 58 8.49 -4.74 1.73
N PHE A 59 9.40 -5.09 0.81
CA PHE A 59 9.63 -4.30 -0.40
C PHE A 59 8.36 -4.23 -1.27
N LEU A 60 7.63 -5.33 -1.41
CA LEU A 60 6.34 -5.35 -2.11
C LEU A 60 5.29 -4.45 -1.43
N GLN A 61 5.35 -4.24 -0.12
CA GLN A 61 4.45 -3.32 0.58
C GLN A 61 4.73 -1.85 0.26
N ALA A 62 5.94 -1.50 -0.20
CA ALA A 62 6.28 -0.13 -0.59
C ALA A 62 5.37 0.41 -1.70
N PHE A 63 4.92 -0.47 -2.61
CA PHE A 63 4.00 -0.15 -3.71
C PHE A 63 2.55 0.11 -3.27
N ARG A 64 2.21 -0.09 -1.99
CA ARG A 64 0.89 0.23 -1.45
C ARG A 64 0.75 1.70 -1.07
N ARG A 65 1.81 2.49 -1.25
CA ARG A 65 1.86 3.91 -0.95
C ARG A 65 2.32 4.66 -2.21
N PRO A 66 2.02 5.98 -2.32
CA PRO A 66 2.44 6.77 -3.47
C PRO A 66 3.94 6.66 -3.75
N VAL A 67 4.33 6.77 -5.01
CA VAL A 67 5.74 6.92 -5.35
C VAL A 67 6.23 8.27 -4.81
N LEU A 68 7.50 8.35 -4.42
CA LEU A 68 8.12 9.60 -3.98
C LEU A 68 9.13 10.10 -5.01
N GLU A 69 9.34 11.41 -5.06
CA GLU A 69 10.40 12.03 -5.86
C GLU A 69 11.24 12.96 -4.98
N VAL A 70 12.53 13.05 -5.29
CA VAL A 70 13.43 14.01 -4.64
C VAL A 70 13.25 15.38 -5.26
N GLN A 71 12.91 16.37 -4.43
CA GLN A 71 12.85 17.77 -4.81
C GLN A 71 13.96 18.54 -4.11
N GLU A 72 14.79 19.25 -4.88
CA GLU A 72 15.80 20.15 -4.34
C GLU A 72 15.19 21.54 -4.10
N ASN A 73 15.46 22.12 -2.93
CA ASN A 73 15.09 23.46 -2.53
C ASN A 73 16.26 24.17 -1.83
N ASP A 74 16.07 25.44 -1.44
CA ASP A 74 17.11 26.26 -0.82
C ASP A 74 17.62 25.71 0.52
N GLU A 75 16.85 24.85 1.19
CA GLU A 75 17.16 24.23 2.49
C GLU A 75 17.75 22.81 2.35
N GLY A 76 17.74 22.24 1.14
CA GLY A 76 18.27 20.92 0.83
C GLY A 76 17.33 20.09 -0.04
N ALA A 77 17.50 18.77 0.00
CA ALA A 77 16.62 17.84 -0.69
C ALA A 77 15.47 17.39 0.22
N THR A 78 14.26 17.28 -0.32
CA THR A 78 13.09 16.71 0.35
C THR A 78 12.43 15.64 -0.52
N LEU A 79 11.66 14.73 0.10
CA LEU A 79 10.82 13.77 -0.62
C LEU A 79 9.37 14.25 -0.68
N VAL A 80 8.82 14.30 -1.88
CA VAL A 80 7.42 14.68 -2.16
C VAL A 80 6.69 13.54 -2.88
N SER A 81 5.36 13.54 -2.84
CA SER A 81 4.55 12.57 -3.61
C SER A 81 4.77 12.80 -5.10
N ASP A 82 5.02 11.72 -5.83
CA ASP A 82 5.03 11.71 -7.29
C ASP A 82 3.65 11.30 -7.78
N ASP A 83 2.88 12.27 -8.26
CA ASP A 83 1.51 12.07 -8.72
C ASP A 83 1.43 11.85 -10.25
N THR A 84 2.57 11.53 -10.91
CA THR A 84 2.64 11.52 -12.39
C THR A 84 1.84 10.41 -13.09
N ASP A 85 1.44 9.33 -12.40
CA ASP A 85 0.72 8.19 -13.03
C ASP A 85 -0.46 7.62 -12.20
N ASP A 86 -0.95 8.36 -11.19
CA ASP A 86 -2.00 7.89 -10.27
C ASP A 86 -3.42 8.41 -10.63
N ALA A 87 -3.67 8.79 -11.89
CA ALA A 87 -4.95 9.36 -12.29
C ALA A 87 -6.10 8.34 -12.17
N ILE A 88 -7.01 8.55 -11.21
CA ILE A 88 -8.17 7.69 -10.99
C ILE A 88 -9.23 7.93 -12.07
N ASN A 89 -9.47 6.93 -12.92
CA ASN A 89 -10.57 6.91 -13.89
C ASN A 89 -11.82 6.18 -13.34
N ASP A 90 -12.93 6.28 -14.07
CA ASP A 90 -14.23 5.73 -13.66
C ASP A 90 -14.17 4.20 -13.45
N GLY A 91 -13.40 3.49 -14.28
CA GLY A 91 -13.24 2.05 -14.18
C GLY A 91 -12.59 1.58 -12.88
N HIS A 92 -11.74 2.41 -12.27
CA HIS A 92 -11.03 2.02 -11.04
C HIS A 92 -11.97 1.84 -9.83
N TYR A 93 -13.05 2.63 -9.73
CA TYR A 93 -14.01 2.48 -8.62
C TYR A 93 -14.75 1.16 -8.73
N PHE A 94 -15.30 0.86 -9.92
CA PHE A 94 -15.98 -0.40 -10.19
C PHE A 94 -15.03 -1.61 -10.05
N GLU A 95 -13.80 -1.48 -10.55
CA GLU A 95 -12.79 -2.53 -10.39
C GLU A 95 -12.46 -2.81 -8.92
N LEU A 96 -12.36 -1.78 -8.07
CA LEU A 96 -12.15 -1.95 -6.64
C LEU A 96 -13.37 -2.60 -5.96
N MET A 97 -14.59 -2.21 -6.35
CA MET A 97 -15.82 -2.84 -5.87
C MET A 97 -15.87 -4.32 -6.25
N ASP A 98 -15.62 -4.65 -7.51
CA ASP A 98 -15.59 -6.04 -7.99
C ASP A 98 -14.54 -6.86 -7.24
N ARG A 99 -13.34 -6.30 -7.05
CA ARG A 99 -12.27 -6.95 -6.27
C ARG A 99 -12.65 -7.17 -4.81
N ALA A 100 -13.29 -6.18 -4.16
CA ALA A 100 -13.74 -6.30 -2.78
C ALA A 100 -14.82 -7.38 -2.64
N SER A 101 -15.77 -7.44 -3.58
CA SER A 101 -16.80 -8.48 -3.66
C SER A 101 -16.19 -9.87 -3.82
N VAL A 102 -15.22 -10.05 -4.73
CA VAL A 102 -14.51 -11.32 -4.92
C VAL A 102 -13.72 -11.71 -3.68
N ALA A 103 -13.06 -10.76 -3.01
CA ALA A 103 -12.32 -11.04 -1.77
C ALA A 103 -13.27 -11.49 -0.64
N LEU A 104 -14.43 -10.85 -0.51
CA LEU A 104 -15.47 -11.22 0.45
C LEU A 104 -15.96 -12.66 0.21
N ASP A 105 -16.26 -13.01 -1.05
CA ASP A 105 -16.68 -14.35 -1.43
C ASP A 105 -15.62 -15.40 -1.10
N TYR A 106 -14.33 -15.12 -1.37
CA TYR A 106 -13.26 -16.03 -1.00
C TYR A 106 -13.14 -16.23 0.52
N VAL A 107 -13.24 -15.16 1.31
CA VAL A 107 -13.20 -15.26 2.78
C VAL A 107 -14.37 -16.12 3.28
N TYR A 108 -15.56 -15.91 2.75
CA TYR A 108 -16.74 -16.71 3.10
C TYR A 108 -16.57 -18.19 2.72
N GLN A 109 -16.18 -18.48 1.47
CA GLN A 109 -16.08 -19.85 0.96
C GLN A 109 -14.99 -20.66 1.67
N PHE A 110 -13.82 -20.06 1.90
CA PHE A 110 -12.68 -20.79 2.47
C PHE A 110 -12.70 -20.82 4.00
N LEU A 111 -13.19 -19.77 4.67
CA LEU A 111 -13.08 -19.64 6.13
C LEU A 111 -14.44 -19.70 6.83
N GLY A 112 -15.45 -18.98 6.33
CA GLY A 112 -16.72 -18.77 7.03
C GLY A 112 -17.49 -20.06 7.34
N SER A 113 -17.38 -21.07 6.48
CA SER A 113 -18.05 -22.36 6.68
C SER A 113 -17.27 -23.35 7.56
N HIS A 114 -16.06 -23.01 8.01
CA HIS A 114 -15.20 -23.94 8.74
C HIS A 114 -15.79 -24.30 10.13
N PRO A 115 -15.88 -25.59 10.52
CA PRO A 115 -16.51 -26.00 11.78
C PRO A 115 -15.91 -25.39 13.05
N LEU A 116 -14.64 -24.98 13.00
CA LEU A 116 -13.99 -24.31 14.13
C LEU A 116 -14.55 -22.91 14.37
N MET A 117 -14.87 -22.16 13.31
CA MET A 117 -15.48 -20.83 13.43
C MET A 117 -16.83 -20.91 14.14
N LYS A 118 -17.62 -21.95 13.86
CA LYS A 118 -18.92 -22.20 14.50
C LYS A 118 -18.85 -22.60 15.98
N LYS A 119 -17.66 -22.94 16.48
CA LYS A 119 -17.47 -23.52 17.83
C LYS A 119 -16.65 -22.63 18.75
N ASP A 120 -15.95 -21.65 18.23
CA ASP A 120 -15.16 -20.69 19.02
C ASP A 120 -15.60 -19.27 18.67
N GLU A 121 -16.37 -18.66 19.57
CA GLU A 121 -16.92 -17.31 19.42
C GLU A 121 -15.83 -16.26 19.15
N ARG A 122 -14.64 -16.42 19.73
CA ARG A 122 -13.55 -15.45 19.55
C ARG A 122 -13.02 -15.46 18.13
N LEU A 123 -12.96 -16.64 17.51
CA LEU A 123 -12.55 -16.78 16.11
C LEU A 123 -13.64 -16.27 15.18
N GLN A 124 -14.91 -16.51 15.51
CA GLN A 124 -16.05 -15.96 14.78
C GLN A 124 -16.06 -14.42 14.81
N GLU A 125 -15.85 -13.80 15.96
CA GLU A 125 -15.79 -12.33 16.09
C GLU A 125 -14.67 -11.72 15.21
N VAL A 126 -13.52 -12.39 15.08
CA VAL A 126 -12.43 -11.92 14.22
C VAL A 126 -12.79 -12.07 12.74
N TYR A 127 -13.44 -13.18 12.38
CA TYR A 127 -13.93 -13.42 11.03
C TYR A 127 -14.99 -12.39 10.62
N GLU A 128 -15.98 -12.10 11.48
CA GLU A 128 -17.04 -11.14 11.22
C GLU A 128 -16.48 -9.73 10.99
N LYS A 129 -15.49 -9.30 11.79
CA LYS A 129 -14.79 -8.02 11.57
C LYS A 129 -14.09 -7.94 10.21
N ALA A 130 -13.51 -9.05 9.73
CA ALA A 130 -12.88 -9.09 8.43
C ALA A 130 -13.93 -9.00 7.30
N GLU A 131 -15.05 -9.70 7.45
CA GLU A 131 -16.19 -9.64 6.55
C GLU A 131 -16.79 -8.23 6.46
N GLU A 132 -17.05 -7.61 7.62
CA GLU A 132 -17.55 -6.23 7.74
C GLU A 132 -16.59 -5.22 7.11
N SER A 133 -15.28 -5.38 7.32
CA SER A 133 -14.28 -4.46 6.76
C SER A 133 -14.22 -4.53 5.23
N LEU A 134 -14.34 -5.72 4.64
CA LEU A 134 -14.38 -5.90 3.19
C LEU A 134 -15.69 -5.37 2.60
N ALA A 135 -16.82 -5.60 3.28
CA ALA A 135 -18.11 -5.04 2.88
C ALA A 135 -18.10 -3.51 2.97
N GLU A 136 -17.53 -2.91 4.02
CA GLU A 136 -17.39 -1.46 4.12
C GLU A 136 -16.53 -0.91 2.98
N LEU A 137 -15.40 -1.55 2.66
CA LEU A 137 -14.56 -1.14 1.54
C LEU A 137 -15.34 -1.07 0.22
N TYR A 138 -16.15 -2.10 -0.08
CA TYR A 138 -17.04 -2.12 -1.23
C TYR A 138 -18.01 -0.92 -1.21
N GLN A 139 -18.70 -0.70 -0.08
CA GLN A 139 -19.71 0.37 0.02
C GLN A 139 -19.09 1.76 -0.12
N ARG A 140 -17.93 1.99 0.49
CA ARG A 140 -17.20 3.26 0.41
C ARG A 140 -16.76 3.56 -1.01
N ALA A 141 -16.28 2.57 -1.75
CA ALA A 141 -15.92 2.74 -3.15
C ALA A 141 -17.15 3.13 -4.00
N GLY A 142 -18.30 2.49 -3.77
CA GLY A 142 -19.55 2.82 -4.45
C GLY A 142 -20.07 4.23 -4.12
N LEU A 143 -19.96 4.67 -2.86
CA LEU A 143 -20.33 6.04 -2.48
C LEU A 143 -19.46 7.08 -3.19
N LEU A 144 -18.15 6.85 -3.27
CA LEU A 144 -17.23 7.76 -3.97
C LEU A 144 -17.52 7.83 -5.47
N GLU A 145 -17.89 6.72 -6.09
CA GLU A 145 -18.34 6.69 -7.49
C GLU A 145 -19.62 7.52 -7.68
N PHE A 146 -20.62 7.31 -6.82
CA PHE A 146 -21.89 8.05 -6.89
C PHE A 146 -21.71 9.56 -6.70
N ASP A 147 -20.93 9.97 -5.69
CA ASP A 147 -20.67 11.38 -5.37
C ASP A 147 -19.94 12.08 -6.53
N ARG A 148 -18.99 11.38 -7.16
CA ARG A 148 -18.27 11.87 -8.34
C ARG A 148 -19.20 11.99 -9.56
N SER A 149 -20.02 10.98 -9.83
CA SER A 149 -20.96 10.97 -10.95
C SER A 149 -22.10 11.99 -10.81
N SER A 150 -22.31 12.53 -9.60
CA SER A 150 -23.34 13.52 -9.26
C SER A 150 -22.85 14.97 -9.20
N SER A 151 -21.53 15.20 -9.34
CA SER A 151 -20.87 16.51 -9.29
C SER A 151 -20.63 17.10 -10.68
#